data_AF-A0A538J0F5-F1
#
_entry.id   AF-A0A538J0F5-F1
#
_cell.length_a   1.000
_cell.length_b   1.000
_cell.length_c   1.000
_cell.angle_alpha   90.00
_cell.angle_beta   90.00
_cell.angle_gamma   90.00
#
_symmetry.space_group_name_H-M   'P 1'
#
loop_
_entity.id
_entity.type
_entity.pdbx_description
1 polymer ?
#
loop_
_entity_poly.entity_id
_entity_poly.type
_entity_poly.pdbx_seq_one_letter_code
_entity_poly.pdbx_strand_id
1 'polypeptide(L)'
;MARLPKIALLAATAAVLALVGPQAASAATCGGSTGSTYSNAVTATTGLVSYWRLGEPSGTSACDSWGSNAGSYQGGYTLGRLGALAGDPNTAVALNGSTGLVSVPHSSSIDVGDTFTVEAWVKRARFGAQSYETVASQQANAWLLAFDQSNRLVLRQAKVG
;
A
#
# COMPACT_ATOMS: atom_id res chain seq x y z
N MET A 1 70.69 12.08 -46.76
CA MET A 1 69.56 11.25 -47.26
C MET A 1 68.88 10.59 -46.05
N ALA A 2 67.57 10.86 -45.91
CA ALA A 2 66.52 10.29 -45.06
C ALA A 2 66.84 9.85 -43.60
N ARG A 3 66.36 10.65 -42.63
CA ARG A 3 66.06 10.22 -41.25
C ARG A 3 64.68 9.54 -41.23
N LEU A 4 64.58 8.31 -40.70
CA LEU A 4 63.30 7.63 -40.50
C LEU A 4 62.48 8.31 -39.37
N PRO A 5 61.16 8.50 -39.52
CA PRO A 5 60.32 8.98 -38.42
C PRO A 5 59.93 7.82 -37.49
N LYS A 6 60.10 8.02 -36.18
CA LYS A 6 59.56 7.11 -35.15
C LYS A 6 58.05 7.36 -35.03
N ILE A 7 57.25 6.36 -35.39
CA ILE A 7 55.80 6.35 -35.22
C ILE A 7 55.51 6.19 -33.72
N ALA A 8 54.93 7.22 -33.10
CA ALA A 8 54.43 7.17 -31.74
C ALA A 8 53.07 6.47 -31.74
N LEU A 9 53.00 5.34 -31.03
CA LEU A 9 51.77 4.57 -30.84
C LEU A 9 50.89 5.30 -29.81
N LEU A 10 49.73 5.81 -30.21
CA LEU A 10 48.71 6.30 -29.29
C LEU A 10 48.06 5.12 -28.57
N ALA A 11 48.22 5.04 -27.25
CA ALA A 11 47.45 4.13 -26.42
C ALA A 11 46.06 4.72 -26.19
N ALA A 12 45.04 4.15 -26.83
CA ALA A 12 43.65 4.47 -26.55
C ALA A 12 43.19 3.67 -25.32
N THR A 13 42.99 4.32 -24.18
CA THR A 13 42.29 3.77 -23.03
C THR A 13 40.80 3.66 -23.36
N ALA A 14 40.33 2.43 -23.58
CA ALA A 14 38.90 2.16 -23.69
C ALA A 14 38.25 2.26 -22.29
N ALA A 15 37.42 3.27 -22.09
CA ALA A 15 36.52 3.31 -20.94
C ALA A 15 35.41 2.27 -21.16
N VAL A 16 35.39 1.22 -20.36
CA VAL A 16 34.26 0.28 -20.33
C VAL A 16 33.10 1.00 -19.64
N LEU A 17 32.17 1.51 -20.44
CA LEU A 17 30.90 2.02 -19.97
C LEU A 17 30.02 0.81 -19.64
N ALA A 18 29.87 0.48 -18.36
CA ALA A 18 28.90 -0.52 -17.94
C ALA A 18 27.49 0.01 -18.26
N LEU A 19 26.84 -0.54 -19.28
CA LEU A 19 25.40 -0.35 -19.47
C LEU A 19 24.70 -1.01 -18.30
N VAL A 20 24.31 -0.22 -17.31
CA VAL A 20 23.35 -0.63 -16.30
C VAL A 20 22.03 -0.78 -17.03
N GLY A 21 21.68 -2.02 -17.42
CA GLY A 21 20.35 -2.32 -17.94
C GLY A 21 19.29 -1.91 -16.92
N PRO A 22 18.04 -1.61 -17.34
CA PRO A 22 16.98 -1.33 -16.39
C PRO A 22 16.84 -2.52 -15.44
N GLN A 23 17.20 -2.32 -14.18
CA GLN A 23 16.86 -3.28 -13.14
C GLN A 23 15.34 -3.33 -13.10
N ALA A 24 14.76 -4.49 -13.43
CA ALA A 24 13.37 -4.75 -13.12
C ALA A 24 13.22 -4.52 -11.61
N ALA A 25 12.48 -3.48 -11.23
CA ALA A 25 12.12 -3.27 -9.84
C ALA A 25 11.44 -4.57 -9.38
N SER A 26 12.02 -5.23 -8.37
CA SER A 26 11.37 -6.37 -7.73
C SER A 26 9.97 -5.89 -7.32
N ALA A 27 8.93 -6.51 -7.85
CA ALA A 27 7.59 -6.31 -7.34
C ALA A 27 7.67 -6.53 -5.82
N ALA A 28 7.33 -5.51 -5.04
CA ALA A 28 7.30 -5.64 -3.60
C ALA A 28 6.31 -6.76 -3.27
N THR A 29 6.84 -7.95 -2.93
CA THR A 29 6.00 -9.02 -2.39
C THR A 29 5.55 -8.55 -1.02
N CYS A 30 4.25 -8.68 -0.74
CA CYS A 30 3.72 -8.25 0.54
C CYS A 30 4.45 -8.98 1.66
N GLY A 31 5.18 -8.23 2.50
CA GLY A 31 6.05 -8.76 3.55
C GLY A 31 5.32 -9.34 4.77
N GLY A 32 4.11 -9.88 4.58
CA GLY A 32 3.28 -10.48 5.62
C GLY A 32 2.73 -11.82 5.16
N SER A 33 3.18 -12.90 5.80
CA SER A 33 2.80 -14.31 5.63
C SER A 33 1.57 -14.58 4.75
N THR A 34 1.79 -14.68 3.44
CA THR A 34 0.85 -15.29 2.51
C THR A 34 0.64 -16.74 2.95
N GLY A 35 -0.53 -17.08 3.50
CA GLY A 35 -0.85 -18.47 3.89
C GLY A 35 -1.45 -18.70 5.28
N SER A 36 -1.85 -17.68 6.04
CA SER A 36 -2.68 -17.93 7.24
C SER A 36 -4.06 -18.48 6.85
N THR A 37 -4.72 -19.23 7.74
CA THR A 37 -6.09 -19.75 7.50
C THR A 37 -7.06 -18.62 7.15
N TYR A 38 -6.92 -17.46 7.80
CA TYR A 38 -7.73 -16.30 7.49
C TYR A 38 -7.42 -15.73 6.10
N SER A 39 -6.15 -15.57 5.75
CA SER A 39 -5.76 -15.09 4.43
C SER A 39 -6.31 -15.98 3.32
N ASN A 40 -6.22 -17.31 3.50
CA ASN A 40 -6.77 -18.29 2.56
C ASN A 40 -8.30 -18.21 2.44
N ALA A 41 -9.00 -17.91 3.54
CA ALA A 41 -10.45 -17.73 3.51
C ALA A 41 -10.84 -16.47 2.73
N VAL A 42 -10.12 -15.37 2.91
CA VAL A 42 -10.36 -14.12 2.17
C VAL A 42 -10.06 -14.30 0.69
N THR A 43 -8.91 -14.88 0.32
CA THR A 43 -8.52 -15.08 -1.09
C THR A 43 -9.38 -16.10 -1.84
N ALA A 44 -10.15 -16.94 -1.13
CA ALA A 44 -11.16 -17.81 -1.72
C ALA A 44 -12.47 -17.07 -2.08
N THR A 45 -12.63 -15.80 -1.72
CA THR A 45 -13.82 -15.01 -2.03
C THR A 45 -13.91 -14.72 -3.52
N THR A 46 -15.00 -15.19 -4.14
CA THR A 46 -15.25 -14.91 -5.56
C THR A 46 -15.47 -13.42 -5.77
N GLY A 47 -14.76 -12.81 -6.72
CA GLY A 47 -14.86 -11.39 -7.02
C GLY A 47 -14.06 -10.49 -6.07
N LEU A 48 -13.14 -11.02 -5.28
CA LEU A 48 -12.20 -10.20 -4.50
C LEU A 48 -11.43 -9.26 -5.45
N VAL A 49 -11.40 -7.97 -5.11
CA VAL A 49 -10.76 -6.92 -5.94
C VAL A 49 -9.38 -6.56 -5.41
N SER A 50 -9.28 -6.30 -4.10
CA SER A 50 -8.04 -5.91 -3.43
C SER A 50 -8.07 -6.34 -1.98
N TYR A 51 -6.88 -6.57 -1.41
CA TYR A 51 -6.73 -7.05 -0.05
C TYR A 51 -5.46 -6.51 0.62
N TRP A 52 -5.63 -5.47 1.44
CA TRP A 52 -4.52 -4.90 2.22
C TRP A 52 -4.46 -5.50 3.61
N ARG A 53 -3.39 -6.26 3.86
CA ARG A 53 -3.10 -6.84 5.18
C ARG A 53 -2.52 -5.83 6.17
N LEU A 54 -1.88 -4.77 5.65
CA LEU A 54 -1.23 -3.70 6.42
C LEU A 54 -0.21 -4.24 7.45
N GLY A 55 0.47 -5.32 7.08
CA GLY A 55 1.34 -6.11 7.96
C GLY A 55 2.83 -5.90 7.73
N GLU A 56 3.21 -4.88 6.95
CA GLU A 56 4.61 -4.57 6.69
C GLU A 56 5.35 -4.24 8.01
N PRO A 57 6.59 -4.72 8.22
CA PRO A 57 7.35 -4.40 9.43
C PRO A 57 7.97 -2.99 9.39
N SER A 58 8.14 -2.43 8.20
CA SER A 58 8.74 -1.12 7.94
C SER A 58 8.45 -0.65 6.52
N GLY A 59 8.84 0.58 6.19
CA GLY A 59 8.70 1.17 4.86
C GLY A 59 7.48 2.07 4.70
N THR A 60 7.20 2.47 3.46
CA THR A 60 6.18 3.46 3.10
C THR A 60 5.09 2.90 2.18
N SER A 61 5.20 1.64 1.75
CA SER A 61 4.23 1.01 0.84
C SER A 61 3.29 0.10 1.63
N ALA A 62 1.98 0.26 1.41
CA ALA A 62 0.94 -0.63 1.90
C ALA A 62 0.60 -1.61 0.79
N CYS A 63 1.01 -2.87 0.93
CA CYS A 63 0.91 -3.84 -0.14
C CYS A 63 -0.52 -4.36 -0.31
N ASP A 64 -0.97 -4.45 -1.57
CA ASP A 64 -2.19 -5.17 -1.95
C ASP A 64 -1.81 -6.64 -2.16
N SER A 65 -2.25 -7.52 -1.27
CA SER A 65 -1.92 -8.96 -1.25
C SER A 65 -2.73 -9.78 -2.25
N TRP A 66 -3.59 -9.14 -3.03
CA TRP A 66 -4.43 -9.80 -4.04
C TRP A 66 -4.41 -9.08 -5.38
N GLY A 67 -4.72 -7.79 -5.38
CA GLY A 67 -4.79 -6.98 -6.58
C GLY A 67 -3.47 -6.26 -6.88
N SER A 68 -3.58 -5.18 -7.65
CA SER A 68 -2.46 -4.33 -8.03
C SER A 68 -2.58 -2.91 -7.48
N ASN A 69 -3.39 -2.72 -6.42
CA ASN A 69 -3.72 -1.39 -5.89
C ASN A 69 -2.89 -1.08 -4.63
N ALA A 70 -1.56 -1.20 -4.73
CA ALA A 70 -0.68 -0.87 -3.62
C ALA A 70 -0.88 0.60 -3.19
N GLY A 71 -0.98 0.81 -1.88
CA GLY A 71 -1.10 2.13 -1.26
C GLY A 71 0.24 2.67 -0.77
N SER A 72 0.23 3.92 -0.32
CA SER A 72 1.36 4.56 0.36
C SER A 72 0.95 5.05 1.74
N TYR A 73 1.72 4.69 2.76
CA TYR A 73 1.60 5.23 4.12
C TYR A 73 2.02 6.70 4.15
N GLN A 74 1.19 7.55 4.74
CA GLN A 74 1.43 9.00 4.85
C GLN A 74 1.16 9.51 6.26
N GLY A 75 1.79 10.63 6.63
CA GLY A 75 1.60 11.27 7.93
C GLY A 75 2.11 10.42 9.10
N GLY A 76 1.37 10.43 10.22
CA GLY A 76 1.76 9.69 11.42
C GLY A 76 1.22 8.26 11.45
N TYR A 77 2.07 7.30 11.10
CA TYR A 77 1.79 5.87 11.15
C TYR A 77 2.90 5.10 11.88
N THR A 78 2.56 3.95 12.45
CA THR A 78 3.51 3.02 13.08
C THR A 78 3.19 1.61 12.61
N LEU A 79 4.17 0.97 11.96
CA LEU A 79 4.06 -0.38 11.40
C LEU A 79 4.43 -1.46 12.42
N GLY A 80 4.15 -2.72 12.12
CA GLY A 80 4.53 -3.86 12.96
C GLY A 80 3.75 -3.98 14.27
N ARG A 81 2.56 -3.39 14.39
CA ARG A 81 1.73 -3.51 15.61
C ARG A 81 1.03 -4.85 15.67
N LEU A 82 0.66 -5.29 16.86
CA LEU A 82 -0.10 -6.53 17.04
C LEU A 82 -1.34 -6.53 16.14
N GLY A 83 -1.50 -7.59 15.34
CA GLY A 83 -2.62 -7.77 14.43
C GLY A 83 -3.95 -8.00 15.15
N ALA A 84 -5.05 -7.94 14.39
CA ALA A 84 -6.40 -8.10 14.92
C ALA A 84 -6.77 -9.56 15.25
N LEU A 85 -6.12 -10.53 14.61
CA LEU A 85 -6.54 -11.92 14.60
C LEU A 85 -5.62 -12.79 15.45
N ALA A 86 -6.20 -13.54 16.39
CA ALA A 86 -5.47 -14.51 17.18
C ALA A 86 -4.97 -15.66 16.29
N GLY A 87 -3.71 -16.06 16.47
CA GLY A 87 -3.08 -17.13 15.68
C GLY A 87 -2.70 -16.74 14.25
N ASP A 88 -2.96 -15.49 13.83
CA ASP A 88 -2.46 -14.95 12.57
C ASP A 88 -1.20 -14.12 12.85
N PRO A 89 -0.04 -14.44 12.25
CA PRO A 89 1.20 -13.71 12.50
C PRO A 89 1.24 -12.34 11.81
N ASN A 90 0.27 -12.03 10.94
CA ASN A 90 0.24 -10.75 10.26
C ASN A 90 0.03 -9.59 11.24
N THR A 91 0.92 -8.62 11.16
CA THR A 91 0.86 -7.40 11.98
C THR A 91 -0.18 -6.42 11.42
N ALA A 92 -0.32 -5.26 12.07
CA ALA A 92 -1.17 -4.18 11.61
C ALA A 92 -0.43 -2.85 11.65
N VAL A 93 -0.97 -1.86 10.95
CA VAL A 93 -0.60 -0.46 11.10
C VAL A 93 -1.40 0.20 12.23
N ALA A 94 -0.76 1.07 13.00
CA ALA A 94 -1.44 2.06 13.83
C ALA A 94 -1.33 3.46 13.19
N LEU A 95 -2.47 4.10 12.98
CA LEU A 95 -2.57 5.48 12.52
C LEU A 95 -2.80 6.42 13.71
N ASN A 96 -2.18 7.61 13.70
CA ASN A 96 -2.24 8.54 14.83
C ASN A 96 -3.59 9.25 15.02
N GLY A 97 -4.54 9.07 14.09
CA GLY A 97 -5.86 9.69 14.14
C GLY A 97 -5.86 11.21 13.91
N SER A 98 -4.83 11.75 13.26
CA SER A 98 -4.72 13.15 12.85
C SER A 98 -4.25 13.27 11.39
N THR A 99 -3.05 12.78 11.08
CA THR A 99 -2.44 12.86 9.74
C THR A 99 -2.18 11.50 9.11
N GLY A 100 -2.21 10.43 9.90
CA GLY A 100 -1.93 9.07 9.45
C GLY A 100 -3.00 8.51 8.53
N LEU A 101 -2.62 8.08 7.33
CA LEU A 101 -3.49 7.38 6.38
C LEU A 101 -2.70 6.46 5.46
N VAL A 102 -3.43 5.58 4.75
CA VAL A 102 -2.94 4.90 3.54
C VAL A 102 -3.64 5.54 2.36
N SER A 103 -2.87 6.05 1.41
CA SER A 103 -3.39 6.59 0.15
C SER A 103 -3.20 5.57 -0.95
N VAL A 104 -4.29 5.11 -1.55
CA VAL A 104 -4.26 4.22 -2.72
C VAL A 104 -4.46 5.07 -3.98
N PRO A 105 -3.59 4.98 -4.99
CA PRO A 105 -3.79 5.65 -6.26
C PRO A 105 -5.10 5.18 -6.92
N HIS A 106 -5.75 6.07 -7.66
CA HIS A 106 -6.93 5.71 -8.44
C HIS A 106 -6.59 4.60 -9.46
N SER A 107 -7.54 3.67 -9.62
CA SER A 107 -7.44 2.53 -10.52
C SER A 107 -8.86 2.08 -10.85
N SER A 108 -9.14 1.81 -12.13
CA SER A 108 -10.47 1.37 -12.56
C SER A 108 -10.89 0.04 -11.94
N SER A 109 -9.94 -0.78 -11.49
CA SER A 109 -10.25 -2.04 -10.80
C SER A 109 -10.98 -1.85 -9.47
N ILE A 110 -10.81 -0.70 -8.81
CA ILE A 110 -11.50 -0.36 -7.56
C ILE A 110 -12.69 0.59 -7.77
N ASP A 111 -13.05 0.93 -9.00
CA ASP A 111 -14.26 1.70 -9.31
C ASP A 111 -15.51 0.81 -9.21
N VAL A 112 -15.87 0.44 -7.97
CA VAL A 112 -16.87 -0.58 -7.67
C VAL A 112 -18.33 -0.13 -7.85
N GLY A 113 -18.57 1.15 -8.16
CA GLY A 113 -19.91 1.72 -8.29
C GLY A 113 -20.76 1.54 -7.03
N ASP A 114 -22.05 1.25 -7.21
CA ASP A 114 -23.03 1.14 -6.12
C ASP A 114 -23.25 -0.30 -5.61
N THR A 115 -22.60 -1.31 -6.22
CA THR A 115 -22.74 -2.72 -5.84
C THR A 115 -21.39 -3.30 -5.45
N PHE A 116 -21.13 -3.34 -4.15
CA PHE A 116 -19.85 -3.80 -3.63
C PHE A 116 -19.97 -4.29 -2.18
N THR A 117 -18.91 -4.94 -1.73
CA THR A 117 -18.70 -5.29 -0.32
C THR A 117 -17.38 -4.69 0.14
N VAL A 118 -17.34 -4.23 1.39
CA VAL A 118 -16.11 -3.79 2.04
C VAL A 118 -16.04 -4.42 3.42
N GLU A 119 -14.86 -4.95 3.77
CA GLU A 119 -14.59 -5.57 5.07
C GLU A 119 -13.32 -4.96 5.68
N ALA A 120 -13.29 -4.82 7.00
CA ALA A 120 -12.14 -4.29 7.71
C ALA A 120 -12.10 -4.76 9.17
N TRP A 121 -10.90 -5.00 9.67
CA TRP A 121 -10.62 -5.11 11.11
C TRP A 121 -10.04 -3.81 11.62
N VAL A 122 -10.70 -3.19 12.60
CA VAL A 122 -10.29 -1.89 13.15
C VAL A 122 -10.34 -1.92 14.66
N LYS A 123 -9.24 -1.52 15.31
CA LYS A 123 -9.19 -1.22 16.73
C LYS A 123 -9.08 0.30 16.93
N ARG A 124 -10.08 0.89 17.57
CA ARG A 124 -10.11 2.33 17.85
C ARG A 124 -9.42 2.63 19.17
N ALA A 125 -8.64 3.71 19.19
CA ALA A 125 -7.96 4.20 20.38
C ALA A 125 -8.85 5.08 21.26
N ARG A 126 -9.91 5.66 20.70
CA ARG A 126 -10.88 6.54 21.37
C ARG A 126 -12.28 6.36 20.78
N PHE A 127 -13.29 6.77 21.56
CA PHE A 127 -14.69 6.86 21.12
C PHE A 127 -15.14 8.33 21.14
N GLY A 128 -16.21 8.66 20.41
CA GLY A 128 -16.85 9.99 20.49
C GLY A 128 -16.05 11.14 19.85
N ALA A 129 -15.29 10.86 18.79
CA ALA A 129 -14.63 11.91 18.03
C ALA A 129 -15.65 12.92 17.48
N GLN A 130 -15.29 14.20 17.50
CA GLN A 130 -16.13 15.30 17.00
C GLN A 130 -16.14 15.39 15.47
N SER A 131 -15.45 14.47 14.79
CA SER A 131 -15.39 14.32 13.33
C SER A 131 -15.55 12.85 12.97
N TYR A 132 -15.81 12.57 11.70
CA TYR A 132 -15.82 11.21 11.19
C TYR A 132 -14.46 10.55 11.38
N GLU A 133 -14.46 9.32 11.90
CA GLU A 133 -13.27 8.47 11.93
C GLU A 133 -13.35 7.50 10.75
N THR A 134 -12.70 7.89 9.64
CA THR A 134 -12.70 7.12 8.39
C THR A 134 -11.95 5.80 8.54
N VAL A 135 -12.60 4.72 8.13
CA VAL A 135 -11.98 3.40 7.97
C VAL A 135 -11.46 3.24 6.54
N ALA A 136 -12.32 3.52 5.55
CA ALA A 136 -11.97 3.50 4.13
C ALA A 136 -12.90 4.44 3.35
N SER A 137 -12.40 5.03 2.26
CA SER A 137 -13.18 5.95 1.42
C SER A 137 -12.59 6.07 0.02
N GLN A 138 -13.46 6.27 -0.97
CA GLN A 138 -13.10 6.73 -2.31
C GLN A 138 -13.16 8.26 -2.47
N GLN A 139 -13.12 8.98 -1.34
CA GLN A 139 -13.15 10.44 -1.29
C GLN A 139 -14.48 11.03 -1.78
N ALA A 140 -14.44 12.30 -2.18
CA ALA A 140 -15.61 13.12 -2.51
C ALA A 140 -16.57 12.45 -3.50
N ASN A 141 -17.87 12.50 -3.20
CA ASN A 141 -18.97 11.95 -4.00
C ASN A 141 -18.98 10.43 -4.18
N ALA A 142 -18.07 9.70 -3.53
CA ALA A 142 -18.02 8.24 -3.54
C ALA A 142 -18.41 7.66 -2.18
N TRP A 143 -18.20 6.36 -1.94
CA TRP A 143 -18.55 5.74 -0.66
C TRP A 143 -17.54 6.06 0.46
N LEU A 144 -18.04 6.02 1.69
CA LEU A 144 -17.31 6.21 2.94
C LEU A 144 -17.79 5.17 3.96
N LEU A 145 -16.86 4.37 4.47
CA LEU A 145 -17.02 3.55 5.66
C LEU A 145 -16.34 4.26 6.84
N ALA A 146 -17.10 4.63 7.87
CA ALA A 146 -16.58 5.42 8.98
C ALA A 146 -17.40 5.25 10.27
N PHE A 147 -16.84 5.66 11.40
CA PHE A 147 -17.63 5.96 12.59
C PHE A 147 -18.08 7.43 12.57
N ASP A 148 -19.38 7.67 12.75
CA ASP A 148 -19.94 9.02 12.84
C ASP A 148 -19.68 9.66 14.22
N GLN A 149 -20.01 10.94 14.36
CA GLN A 149 -19.86 11.71 15.61
C GLN A 149 -20.70 11.14 16.77
N SER A 150 -21.75 10.37 16.45
CA SER A 150 -22.59 9.65 17.43
C SER A 150 -22.06 8.24 17.74
N ASN A 151 -20.82 7.95 17.33
CA ASN A 151 -20.14 6.67 17.57
C ASN A 151 -20.77 5.46 16.85
N ARG A 152 -21.49 5.67 15.75
CA ARG A 152 -22.09 4.59 14.95
C ARG A 152 -21.27 4.30 13.71
N LEU A 153 -21.14 3.02 13.37
CA LEU A 153 -20.57 2.62 12.08
C LEU A 153 -21.57 2.94 10.96
N VAL A 154 -21.12 3.65 9.93
CA VAL A 154 -21.94 4.04 8.78
C VAL A 154 -21.23 3.71 7.47
N LEU A 155 -22.01 3.23 6.50
CA LEU A 155 -21.65 3.18 5.08
C LEU A 155 -22.57 4.15 4.33
N ARG A 156 -22.00 5.16 3.69
CA ARG A 156 -22.76 6.23 3.02
C ARG A 156 -21.96 6.88 1.92
N GLN A 157 -22.61 7.71 1.11
CA GLN A 157 -21.91 8.62 0.21
C GLN A 157 -21.18 9.72 1.02
N ALA A 158 -19.92 9.94 0.69
CA ALA A 158 -19.08 11.03 1.14
C ALA A 158 -19.61 12.33 0.51
N LYS A 159 -19.96 13.31 1.36
CA LYS A 159 -20.34 14.64 0.89
C LYS A 159 -19.08 15.48 0.67
N VAL A 160 -19.09 16.30 -0.37
CA VAL A 160 -18.15 17.43 -0.45
C VAL A 160 -18.60 18.46 0.57
N GLY A 161 -17.66 18.97 1.37
CA GLY A 161 -17.89 20.14 2.21
C GLY A 161 -17.98 21.40 1.37
#